data_AF-A0A0F9KSC3-F1
#
_entry.id   AF-A0A0F9KSC3-F1
#
_cell.length_a   1.000
_cell.length_b   1.000
_cell.length_c   1.000
_cell.angle_alpha   90.00
_cell.angle_beta   90.00
_cell.angle_gamma   90.00
#
_symmetry.space_group_name_H-M   'P 1'
#
loop_
_entity.id
_entity.type
_entity.pdbx_description
1 polymer ?
#
loop_
_entity_poly.entity_id
_entity_poly.type
_entity_poly.pdbx_seq_one_letter_code
_entity_poly.pdbx_strand_id
1 'polypeptide(L)'
;MYRDPEWLDAAYGDAMDAVARASRHWITAEEGSRIIAGDFVSVEAVILACLAGEQWKIDAFAKGVPIYEYMADKIYSLPSGTVTKQTHPAERQDGKTCELAFGYQGALGAWLKFDSSGRHSDERIIEICKSWRAEHPAIVGFWHDLENYAIEAVRTPGSLCVVNNFIEFECVDEWLTMVLPNGKRIWYWDPQLRACMPQWHRPASEAECAAGACDCQPR
;
A
#
# COMPACT_ATOMS: atom_id res chain seq x y z
N MET A 1 31.70 -21.89 22.80
CA MET A 1 31.74 -20.60 22.09
C MET A 1 30.52 -20.41 21.18
N TYR A 2 30.20 -21.30 20.24
CA TYR A 2 29.14 -21.08 19.21
C TYR A 2 27.68 -21.34 19.61
N ARG A 3 27.37 -21.47 20.91
CA ARG A 3 26.03 -21.78 21.44
C ARG A 3 25.72 -21.00 22.71
N ASP A 4 26.42 -19.90 22.89
CA ASP A 4 26.34 -19.04 24.06
C ASP A 4 25.60 -17.75 23.67
N PRO A 5 24.40 -17.50 24.21
CA PRO A 5 23.66 -16.27 23.95
C PRO A 5 24.46 -15.02 24.29
N GLU A 6 25.26 -15.03 25.37
CA GLU A 6 26.05 -13.87 25.79
C GLU A 6 27.15 -13.54 24.79
N TRP A 7 27.74 -14.58 24.18
CA TRP A 7 28.71 -14.38 23.11
C TRP A 7 28.07 -13.84 21.84
N LEU A 8 26.87 -14.33 21.48
CA LEU A 8 26.11 -13.83 20.32
C LEU A 8 25.67 -12.38 20.52
N ASP A 9 25.21 -12.01 21.72
CA ASP A 9 24.91 -10.63 22.09
C ASP A 9 26.17 -9.74 22.00
N ALA A 10 27.31 -10.21 22.51
CA ALA A 10 28.55 -9.43 22.44
C ALA A 10 29.07 -9.24 21.00
N ALA A 11 28.87 -10.22 20.13
CA ALA A 11 29.34 -10.18 18.75
C ALA A 11 28.40 -9.43 17.79
N TYR A 12 27.09 -9.51 18.03
CA TYR A 12 26.06 -9.05 17.09
C TYR A 12 25.08 -8.02 17.66
N GLY A 13 25.17 -7.72 18.96
CA GLY A 13 24.32 -6.73 19.67
C GLY A 13 22.95 -7.27 20.10
N ASP A 14 22.39 -8.22 19.36
CA ASP A 14 21.15 -8.93 19.68
C ASP A 14 21.22 -10.37 19.16
N ALA A 15 21.31 -11.34 20.08
CA ALA A 15 21.41 -12.75 19.78
C ALA A 15 20.17 -13.29 19.07
N MET A 16 18.96 -12.77 19.39
CA MET A 16 17.72 -13.22 18.76
C MET A 16 17.62 -12.71 17.32
N ASP A 17 17.97 -11.45 17.05
CA ASP A 17 18.06 -10.93 15.68
C ASP A 17 19.12 -11.68 14.87
N ALA A 18 20.28 -11.97 15.48
CA ALA A 18 21.34 -12.75 14.83
C ALA A 18 20.88 -14.15 14.42
N VAL A 19 20.21 -14.88 15.32
CA VAL A 19 19.64 -16.22 15.03
C VAL A 19 18.52 -16.12 13.98
N ALA A 20 17.64 -15.14 14.09
CA ALA A 20 16.55 -14.93 13.13
C ALA A 20 17.09 -14.67 11.71
N ARG A 21 18.14 -13.86 11.57
CA ARG A 21 18.81 -13.61 10.28
C ARG A 21 19.52 -14.86 9.73
N ALA A 22 20.08 -15.69 10.61
CA ALA A 22 20.76 -16.92 10.23
C ALA A 22 19.80 -18.04 9.81
N SER A 23 18.54 -18.02 10.24
CA SER A 23 17.55 -19.09 10.04
C SER A 23 17.43 -19.61 8.61
N ARG A 24 17.59 -18.76 7.59
CA ARG A 24 17.54 -19.18 6.18
C ARG A 24 18.63 -20.19 5.81
N HIS A 25 19.76 -20.17 6.51
CA HIS A 25 20.88 -21.11 6.27
C HIS A 25 20.63 -22.50 6.86
N TRP A 26 19.57 -22.69 7.65
CA TRP A 26 19.20 -24.02 8.15
C TRP A 26 18.57 -24.89 7.05
N ILE A 27 18.05 -24.26 6.00
CA ILE A 27 17.55 -24.95 4.81
C ILE A 27 18.72 -25.11 3.85
N THR A 28 19.19 -26.34 3.69
CA THR A 28 20.34 -26.68 2.84
C THR A 28 19.92 -27.65 1.74
N ALA A 29 20.53 -27.54 0.55
CA ALA A 29 20.38 -28.56 -0.47
C ALA A 29 21.13 -29.83 -0.06
N GLU A 30 20.60 -30.98 -0.47
CA GLU A 30 21.35 -32.24 -0.44
C GLU A 30 22.63 -32.14 -1.30
N GLU A 31 23.62 -32.96 -0.99
CA GLU A 31 24.83 -33.08 -1.78
C GLU A 31 24.52 -33.35 -3.27
N GLY A 32 25.22 -32.65 -4.17
CA GLY A 32 24.95 -32.71 -5.61
C GLY A 32 23.73 -31.91 -6.08
N SER A 33 22.98 -31.27 -5.18
CA SER A 33 21.80 -30.44 -5.49
C SER A 33 22.04 -28.94 -5.21
N ARG A 34 21.15 -28.09 -5.73
CA ARG A 34 21.13 -26.64 -5.48
C ARG A 34 19.73 -26.16 -5.15
N ILE A 35 19.61 -25.21 -4.22
CA ILE A 35 18.37 -24.48 -3.98
C ILE A 35 18.23 -23.40 -5.06
N ILE A 36 17.06 -23.31 -5.69
CA ILE A 36 16.71 -22.24 -6.62
C ILE A 36 15.51 -21.50 -6.03
N ALA A 37 15.65 -20.18 -5.86
CA ALA A 37 14.57 -19.32 -5.41
C ALA A 37 14.12 -18.41 -6.57
N GLY A 38 12.82 -18.34 -6.80
CA GLY A 38 12.19 -17.39 -7.70
C GLY A 38 11.23 -16.51 -6.89
N ASP A 39 11.26 -15.21 -7.15
CA ASP A 39 10.40 -14.22 -6.50
C ASP A 39 9.82 -13.28 -7.56
N PHE A 40 8.59 -12.82 -7.33
CA PHE A 40 7.97 -11.82 -8.19
C PHE A 40 8.23 -10.42 -7.64
N VAL A 41 9.19 -9.73 -8.27
CA VAL A 41 9.61 -8.38 -7.86
C VAL A 41 8.43 -7.41 -7.93
N SER A 42 8.10 -6.78 -6.80
CA SER A 42 7.08 -5.72 -6.70
C SER A 42 5.70 -6.14 -7.22
N VAL A 43 5.35 -7.43 -7.14
CA VAL A 43 4.13 -7.99 -7.73
C VAL A 43 2.86 -7.24 -7.37
N GLU A 44 2.75 -6.81 -6.11
CA GLU A 44 1.62 -6.03 -5.59
C GLU A 44 1.47 -4.68 -6.31
N ALA A 45 2.56 -3.93 -6.46
CA ALA A 45 2.56 -2.64 -7.14
C ALA A 45 2.30 -2.78 -8.65
N VAL A 46 2.80 -3.85 -9.27
CA VAL A 46 2.55 -4.16 -10.69
C VAL A 46 1.08 -4.49 -10.92
N ILE A 47 0.51 -5.41 -10.11
CA ILE A 47 -0.89 -5.81 -10.23
C ILE A 47 -1.81 -4.60 -10.00
N LEU A 48 -1.54 -3.79 -8.98
CA LEU A 48 -2.29 -2.58 -8.72
C LEU A 48 -2.28 -1.61 -9.91
N ALA A 49 -1.09 -1.33 -10.48
CA ALA A 49 -0.96 -0.46 -11.64
C ALA A 49 -1.74 -0.99 -12.85
N CYS A 50 -1.66 -2.31 -13.10
CA CYS A 50 -2.39 -2.97 -14.19
C CYS A 50 -3.92 -2.92 -14.00
N LEU A 51 -4.43 -3.22 -12.80
CA LEU A 51 -5.86 -3.20 -12.51
C LEU A 51 -6.45 -1.78 -12.56
N ALA A 52 -5.68 -0.80 -12.11
CA ALA A 52 -6.06 0.60 -12.15
C ALA A 52 -5.91 1.25 -13.53
N GLY A 53 -5.09 0.67 -14.41
CA GLY A 53 -4.76 1.27 -15.71
C GLY A 53 -3.76 2.43 -15.63
N GLU A 54 -2.86 2.43 -14.64
CA GLU A 54 -1.86 3.50 -14.44
C GLU A 54 -0.69 3.36 -15.44
N GLN A 55 -0.90 3.83 -16.67
CA GLN A 55 -0.07 3.49 -17.82
C GLN A 55 1.41 3.86 -17.65
N TRP A 56 1.74 5.02 -17.07
CA TRP A 56 3.13 5.42 -16.92
C TRP A 56 3.89 4.43 -16.02
N LYS A 57 3.21 3.89 -15.00
CA LYS A 57 3.79 2.96 -14.04
C LYS A 57 3.93 1.57 -14.64
N ILE A 58 2.94 1.15 -15.42
CA ILE A 58 3.02 -0.07 -16.25
C ILE A 58 4.23 0.01 -17.20
N ASP A 59 4.40 1.13 -17.91
CA ASP A 59 5.51 1.36 -18.82
C ASP A 59 6.86 1.37 -18.10
N ALA A 60 6.92 1.95 -16.90
CA ALA A 60 8.13 1.96 -16.08
C ALA A 60 8.54 0.54 -15.68
N PHE A 61 7.58 -0.29 -15.24
CA PHE A 61 7.84 -1.70 -14.94
C PHE A 61 8.27 -2.49 -16.17
N ALA A 62 7.60 -2.31 -17.31
CA ALA A 62 7.93 -2.99 -18.56
C ALA A 62 9.36 -2.65 -19.06
N LYS A 63 9.83 -1.43 -18.80
CA LYS A 63 11.19 -0.98 -19.15
C LYS A 63 12.24 -1.31 -18.09
N GLY A 64 11.86 -1.91 -16.97
CA GLY A 64 12.79 -2.19 -15.85
C GLY A 64 13.31 -0.92 -15.17
N VAL A 65 12.55 0.17 -15.22
CA VAL A 65 12.91 1.43 -14.55
C VAL A 65 12.89 1.20 -13.03
N PRO A 66 13.90 1.67 -12.30
CA PRO A 66 13.91 1.53 -10.85
C PRO A 66 12.81 2.42 -10.23
N ILE A 67 11.69 1.78 -9.87
CA ILE A 67 10.43 2.49 -9.57
C ILE A 67 10.52 3.43 -8.36
N TYR A 68 11.32 3.10 -7.35
CA TYR A 68 11.43 3.92 -6.14
C TYR A 68 12.15 5.25 -6.42
N GLU A 69 13.23 5.19 -7.20
CA GLU A 69 13.94 6.38 -7.68
C GLU A 69 13.05 7.21 -8.59
N TYR A 70 12.39 6.56 -9.55
CA TYR A 70 11.51 7.26 -10.48
C TYR A 70 10.31 7.90 -9.77
N MET A 71 9.82 7.25 -8.72
CA MET A 71 8.77 7.81 -7.88
C MET A 71 9.27 8.97 -7.03
N ALA A 72 10.48 8.88 -6.48
CA ALA A 72 11.11 9.99 -5.79
C ALA A 72 11.30 11.20 -6.72
N ASP A 73 11.76 10.99 -7.96
CA ASP A 73 11.87 12.07 -8.94
C ASP A 73 10.52 12.76 -9.16
N LYS A 74 9.43 11.99 -9.31
CA LYS A 74 8.08 12.52 -9.50
C LYS A 74 7.54 13.31 -8.29
N ILE A 75 7.58 12.75 -7.07
CA ILE A 75 7.02 13.42 -5.88
C ILE A 75 7.78 14.69 -5.49
N TYR A 76 9.07 14.76 -5.81
CA TYR A 76 9.93 15.92 -5.57
C TYR A 76 10.03 16.85 -6.80
N SER A 77 9.32 16.54 -7.88
CA SER A 77 9.36 17.28 -9.14
C SER A 77 10.78 17.49 -9.70
N LEU A 78 11.63 16.46 -9.56
CA LEU A 78 12.99 16.43 -10.08
C LEU A 78 13.03 15.83 -11.49
N PRO A 79 14.04 16.16 -12.32
CA PRO A 79 14.24 15.49 -13.60
C PRO A 79 14.44 13.98 -13.42
N SER A 80 13.89 13.17 -14.34
CA SER A 80 14.03 11.71 -14.31
C SER A 80 15.50 11.27 -14.29
N GLY A 81 15.84 10.37 -13.36
CA GLY A 81 17.20 9.87 -13.14
C GLY A 81 18.04 10.69 -12.16
N THR A 82 17.46 11.67 -11.47
CA THR A 82 18.18 12.50 -10.49
C THR A 82 18.40 11.74 -9.18
N VAL A 83 17.36 11.09 -8.69
CA VAL A 83 17.42 10.29 -7.47
C VAL A 83 18.11 8.97 -7.77
N THR A 84 19.20 8.69 -7.06
CA THR A 84 19.88 7.39 -7.08
C THR A 84 20.21 6.97 -5.66
N LYS A 85 20.57 5.70 -5.47
CA LYS A 85 21.00 5.19 -4.15
C LYS A 85 22.22 5.95 -3.60
N GLN A 86 23.08 6.46 -4.48
CA GLN A 86 24.33 7.11 -4.12
C GLN A 86 24.16 8.62 -3.90
N THR A 87 23.29 9.26 -4.69
CA THR A 87 23.11 10.72 -4.67
C THR A 87 22.06 11.17 -3.66
N HIS A 88 20.92 10.48 -3.61
CA HIS A 88 19.72 10.91 -2.88
C HIS A 88 19.10 9.71 -2.13
N PRO A 89 19.82 9.11 -1.16
CA PRO A 89 19.37 7.91 -0.47
C PRO A 89 18.10 8.14 0.37
N ALA A 90 17.91 9.34 0.90
CA ALA A 90 16.73 9.69 1.71
C ALA A 90 15.48 9.82 0.85
N GLU A 91 15.57 10.50 -0.29
CA GLU A 91 14.50 10.69 -1.25
C GLU A 91 14.11 9.36 -1.90
N ARG A 92 15.10 8.51 -2.23
CA ARG A 92 14.83 7.14 -2.67
C ARG A 92 14.04 6.37 -1.60
N GLN A 93 14.42 6.49 -0.33
CA GLN A 93 13.71 5.82 0.75
C GLN A 93 12.28 6.35 0.86
N ASP A 94 12.05 7.64 0.66
CA ASP A 94 10.71 8.21 0.61
C ASP A 94 9.89 7.65 -0.55
N GLY A 95 10.48 7.57 -1.75
CA GLY A 95 9.83 6.94 -2.91
C GLY A 95 9.44 5.48 -2.64
N LYS A 96 10.32 4.72 -1.98
CA LYS A 96 10.01 3.35 -1.53
C LYS A 96 8.87 3.33 -0.51
N THR A 97 8.90 4.18 0.50
CA THR A 97 7.86 4.25 1.53
C THR A 97 6.52 4.64 0.92
N CYS A 98 6.48 5.59 -0.02
CA CYS A 98 5.27 5.98 -0.74
C CYS A 98 4.62 4.78 -1.45
N GLU A 99 5.42 4.04 -2.22
CA GLU A 99 4.96 2.90 -3.02
C GLU A 99 4.33 1.80 -2.15
N LEU A 100 4.87 1.59 -0.95
CA LEU A 100 4.34 0.60 0.01
C LEU A 100 3.15 1.13 0.82
N ALA A 101 3.17 2.40 1.19
CA ALA A 101 2.20 2.98 2.12
C ALA A 101 0.90 3.41 1.42
N PHE A 102 0.99 4.02 0.24
CA PHE A 102 -0.13 4.79 -0.31
C PHE A 102 -0.97 4.04 -1.34
N GLY A 103 -0.44 2.97 -1.96
CA GLY A 103 -1.14 2.20 -3.00
C GLY A 103 -2.49 1.60 -2.60
N TYR A 104 -2.73 1.43 -1.30
CA TYR A 104 -3.95 0.84 -0.74
C TYR A 104 -4.69 1.82 0.18
N GLN A 105 -4.91 3.06 -0.31
CA GLN A 105 -5.55 4.16 0.42
C GLN A 105 -4.86 4.61 1.71
N GLY A 106 -3.63 4.15 1.97
CA GLY A 106 -2.88 4.58 3.14
C GLY A 106 -2.53 6.07 3.13
N ALA A 107 -2.19 6.57 4.31
CA ALA A 107 -1.77 7.94 4.56
C ALA A 107 -0.72 7.96 5.68
N LEU A 108 -0.74 8.95 6.57
CA LEU A 108 0.22 9.12 7.67
C LEU A 108 0.46 7.83 8.48
N GLY A 109 -0.61 7.18 8.96
CA GLY A 109 -0.47 5.96 9.76
C GLY A 109 0.12 4.77 8.99
N ALA A 110 -0.06 4.71 7.67
CA ALA A 110 0.57 3.68 6.85
C ALA A 110 2.05 3.98 6.63
N TRP A 111 2.40 5.24 6.37
CA TRP A 111 3.79 5.69 6.28
C TRP A 111 4.58 5.33 7.54
N LEU A 112 4.06 5.69 8.71
CA LEU A 112 4.75 5.49 9.99
C LEU A 112 5.00 4.01 10.34
N LYS A 113 4.26 3.07 9.73
CA LYS A 113 4.53 1.62 9.86
C LYS A 113 5.73 1.17 9.05
N PHE A 114 5.99 1.82 7.91
CA PHE A 114 7.11 1.49 7.03
C PHE A 114 8.35 2.34 7.33
N ASP A 115 8.15 3.55 7.85
CA ASP A 115 9.22 4.45 8.26
C ASP A 115 8.85 5.21 9.54
N SER A 116 9.37 4.72 10.66
CA SER A 116 9.24 5.33 11.98
C SER A 116 10.49 6.12 12.41
N SER A 117 11.38 6.46 11.46
CA SER A 117 12.66 7.13 11.77
C SER A 117 12.51 8.59 12.22
N GLY A 118 11.33 9.19 12.04
CA GLY A 118 11.08 10.60 12.39
C GLY A 118 11.76 11.61 11.47
N ARG A 119 12.20 11.20 10.27
CA ARG A 119 12.85 12.10 9.28
C ARG A 119 11.94 13.19 8.72
N HIS A 120 10.62 12.98 8.75
CA HIS A 120 9.61 13.91 8.25
C HIS A 120 8.59 14.20 9.34
N SER A 121 8.07 15.44 9.38
CA SER A 121 6.91 15.77 10.21
C SER A 121 5.64 15.16 9.64
N ASP A 122 4.59 15.05 10.46
CA ASP A 122 3.29 14.53 10.02
C ASP A 122 2.72 15.35 8.85
N GLU A 123 2.86 16.68 8.89
CA GLU A 123 2.43 17.58 7.82
C GLU A 123 3.18 17.27 6.52
N ARG A 124 4.51 17.07 6.61
CA ARG A 124 5.32 16.75 5.44
C ARG A 124 4.95 15.41 4.82
N ILE A 125 4.65 14.40 5.65
CA ILE A 125 4.19 13.10 5.18
C ILE A 125 2.84 13.23 4.45
N ILE A 126 1.94 14.08 4.97
CA ILE A 126 0.65 14.36 4.33
C ILE A 126 0.84 15.05 2.97
N GLU A 127 1.77 16.00 2.86
CA GLU A 127 2.13 16.62 1.58
C GLU A 127 2.65 15.60 0.57
N ILE A 128 3.58 14.74 0.99
CA ILE A 128 4.13 13.68 0.14
C ILE A 128 3.01 12.72 -0.32
N CYS A 129 2.09 12.35 0.58
CA CYS A 129 0.92 11.54 0.25
C CYS A 129 0.05 12.21 -0.83
N LYS A 130 -0.19 13.52 -0.72
CA LYS A 130 -0.95 14.28 -1.73
C LYS A 130 -0.22 14.30 -3.07
N SER A 131 1.09 14.56 -3.07
CA SER A 131 1.90 14.52 -4.31
C SER A 131 1.87 13.14 -4.96
N TRP A 132 2.01 12.07 -4.18
CA TRP A 132 1.93 10.71 -4.70
C TRP A 132 0.57 10.42 -5.34
N ARG A 133 -0.53 10.83 -4.69
CA ARG A 133 -1.89 10.65 -5.24
C ARG A 133 -2.10 11.45 -6.53
N ALA A 134 -1.54 12.65 -6.63
CA ALA A 134 -1.58 13.47 -7.84
C ALA A 134 -0.84 12.81 -9.01
N GLU A 135 0.23 12.07 -8.74
CA GLU A 135 0.99 11.29 -9.73
C GLU A 135 0.34 9.94 -10.09
N HIS A 136 -0.69 9.51 -9.36
CA HIS A 136 -1.38 8.23 -9.57
C HIS A 136 -2.91 8.39 -9.68
N PRO A 137 -3.41 9.22 -10.63
CA PRO A 137 -4.83 9.50 -10.73
C PRO A 137 -5.65 8.26 -11.09
N ALA A 138 -5.10 7.31 -11.86
CA ALA A 138 -5.84 6.10 -12.24
C ALA A 138 -5.98 5.15 -11.03
N ILE A 139 -4.95 5.04 -10.20
CA ILE A 139 -5.03 4.26 -8.95
C ILE A 139 -6.03 4.90 -7.97
N VAL A 140 -6.00 6.22 -7.81
CA VAL A 140 -6.96 6.92 -6.94
C VAL A 140 -8.38 6.76 -7.46
N GLY A 141 -8.60 6.90 -8.76
CA GLY A 141 -9.89 6.65 -9.40
C GLY A 141 -10.38 5.21 -9.18
N PHE A 142 -9.50 4.24 -9.38
CA PHE A 142 -9.80 2.83 -9.16
C PHE A 142 -10.27 2.53 -7.73
N TRP A 143 -9.68 3.17 -6.71
CA TRP A 143 -10.17 3.03 -5.34
C TRP A 143 -11.62 3.50 -5.16
N HIS A 144 -11.95 4.65 -5.75
CA HIS A 144 -13.30 5.20 -5.69
C HIS A 144 -14.28 4.34 -6.50
N ASP A 145 -13.85 3.79 -7.63
CA ASP A 145 -14.67 2.87 -8.41
C ASP A 145 -14.95 1.59 -7.63
N LEU A 146 -13.95 0.99 -6.97
CA LEU A 146 -14.18 -0.18 -6.11
C LEU A 146 -15.22 0.10 -5.01
N GLU A 147 -15.13 1.25 -4.34
CA GLU A 147 -16.10 1.66 -3.31
C GLU A 147 -17.50 1.88 -3.90
N ASN A 148 -17.60 2.66 -4.98
CA ASN A 148 -18.87 2.99 -5.61
C ASN A 148 -19.60 1.74 -6.12
N TYR A 149 -18.89 0.81 -6.76
CA TYR A 149 -19.49 -0.41 -7.30
C TYR A 149 -19.84 -1.42 -6.20
N ALA A 150 -19.07 -1.47 -5.12
CA ALA A 150 -19.45 -2.22 -3.93
C ALA A 150 -20.76 -1.67 -3.32
N ILE A 151 -20.89 -0.34 -3.20
CA ILE A 151 -22.12 0.31 -2.73
C ILE A 151 -23.30 0.02 -3.67
N GLU A 152 -23.09 0.12 -4.98
CA GLU A 152 -24.13 -0.14 -5.99
C GLU A 152 -24.64 -1.59 -5.92
N ALA A 153 -23.75 -2.57 -5.78
CA ALA A 153 -24.10 -3.98 -5.63
C ALA A 153 -24.95 -4.23 -4.38
N VAL A 154 -24.67 -3.52 -3.28
CA VAL A 154 -25.48 -3.60 -2.05
C VAL A 154 -26.84 -2.90 -2.22
N ARG A 155 -26.90 -1.78 -2.94
CA ARG A 155 -28.16 -1.06 -3.22
C ARG A 155 -29.08 -1.80 -4.18
N THR A 156 -28.50 -2.58 -5.08
CA THR A 156 -29.22 -3.30 -6.14
C THR A 156 -28.91 -4.79 -6.11
N PRO A 157 -29.36 -5.53 -5.07
CA PRO A 157 -29.11 -6.96 -4.99
C PRO A 157 -29.58 -7.71 -6.24
N GLY A 158 -28.76 -8.66 -6.71
CA GLY A 158 -28.98 -9.38 -7.97
C GLY A 158 -28.39 -8.71 -9.23
N SER A 159 -27.85 -7.49 -9.14
CA SER A 159 -27.09 -6.87 -10.23
C SER A 159 -25.61 -7.24 -10.16
N LEU A 160 -24.99 -7.43 -11.32
CA LEU A 160 -23.55 -7.57 -11.46
C LEU A 160 -22.93 -6.20 -11.77
N CYS A 161 -22.04 -5.73 -10.89
CA CYS A 161 -21.37 -4.44 -11.01
C CYS A 161 -19.89 -4.68 -11.35
N VAL A 162 -19.42 -4.29 -12.54
CA VAL A 162 -18.05 -4.60 -13.02
C VAL A 162 -17.15 -3.37 -13.01
N VAL A 163 -16.03 -3.44 -12.28
CA VAL A 163 -14.99 -2.41 -12.21
C VAL A 163 -13.85 -2.75 -13.17
N ASN A 164 -13.50 -1.82 -14.05
CA ASN A 164 -12.41 -1.92 -15.01
C ASN A 164 -12.37 -3.23 -15.83
N ASN A 165 -13.52 -3.89 -16.05
CA ASN A 165 -13.64 -5.19 -16.72
C ASN A 165 -12.91 -6.36 -16.03
N PHE A 166 -12.46 -6.22 -14.78
CA PHE A 166 -11.62 -7.20 -14.10
C PHE A 166 -12.16 -7.68 -12.76
N ILE A 167 -12.86 -6.79 -12.04
CA ILE A 167 -13.38 -7.08 -10.70
C ILE A 167 -14.89 -6.91 -10.76
N GLU A 168 -15.60 -7.88 -10.20
CA GLU A 168 -17.05 -7.85 -10.18
C GLU A 168 -17.54 -7.79 -8.73
N PHE A 169 -18.61 -7.04 -8.50
CA PHE A 169 -19.35 -7.03 -7.25
C PHE A 169 -20.75 -7.56 -7.49
N GLU A 170 -21.19 -8.44 -6.60
CA GLU A 170 -22.56 -8.94 -6.56
C GLU A 170 -23.00 -9.08 -5.10
N CYS A 171 -24.25 -8.76 -4.81
CA CYS A 171 -24.87 -9.07 -3.52
C CYS A 171 -25.80 -10.28 -3.70
N VAL A 172 -25.47 -11.38 -3.03
CA VAL A 172 -26.21 -12.65 -3.06
C VAL A 172 -26.67 -12.95 -1.63
N ASP A 173 -27.98 -13.04 -1.44
CA ASP A 173 -28.61 -13.16 -0.12
C ASP A 173 -28.12 -12.07 0.85
N GLU A 174 -27.44 -12.44 1.94
CA GLU A 174 -26.89 -11.54 2.96
C GLU A 174 -25.40 -11.22 2.74
N TRP A 175 -24.85 -11.52 1.57
CA TRP A 175 -23.41 -11.42 1.32
C TRP A 175 -23.08 -10.55 0.12
N LEU A 176 -22.22 -9.54 0.35
CA LEU A 176 -21.53 -8.86 -0.73
C LEU A 176 -20.30 -9.68 -1.14
N THR A 177 -20.15 -9.92 -2.43
CA THR A 177 -19.04 -10.67 -3.01
C THR A 177 -18.20 -9.76 -3.88
N MET A 178 -16.88 -9.82 -3.72
CA MET A 178 -15.92 -9.30 -4.70
C MET A 178 -15.31 -10.49 -5.47
N VAL A 179 -15.57 -10.56 -6.76
CA VAL A 179 -15.01 -11.56 -7.68
C VAL A 179 -13.74 -11.01 -8.30
N LEU A 180 -12.64 -11.71 -8.09
CA LEU A 180 -11.32 -11.37 -8.62
C LEU A 180 -11.16 -11.84 -10.08
N PRO A 181 -10.15 -11.34 -10.82
CA PRO A 181 -9.98 -11.68 -12.24
C PRO A 181 -9.79 -13.17 -12.55
N ASN A 182 -9.40 -13.96 -11.55
CA ASN A 182 -9.26 -15.42 -11.65
C ASN A 182 -10.51 -16.19 -11.19
N GLY A 183 -11.63 -15.51 -10.95
CA GLY A 183 -12.88 -16.08 -10.45
C GLY A 183 -12.91 -16.38 -8.95
N LYS A 184 -11.81 -16.13 -8.21
CA LYS A 184 -11.83 -16.25 -6.74
C LYS A 184 -12.73 -15.19 -6.13
N ARG A 185 -13.31 -15.50 -4.98
CA ARG A 185 -14.31 -14.66 -4.34
C ARG A 185 -13.88 -14.27 -2.94
N ILE A 186 -14.06 -13.00 -2.60
CA ILE A 186 -13.98 -12.48 -1.23
C ILE A 186 -15.40 -12.12 -0.81
N TRP A 187 -15.80 -12.58 0.37
CA TRP A 187 -17.17 -12.46 0.86
C TRP A 187 -17.23 -11.57 2.09
N TYR A 188 -18.23 -10.68 2.12
CA TYR A 188 -18.51 -9.76 3.21
C TYR A 188 -19.95 -10.00 3.69
N TRP A 189 -20.08 -10.46 4.94
CA TRP A 189 -21.38 -10.75 5.56
C TRP A 189 -22.10 -9.47 5.98
N ASP A 190 -23.43 -9.45 5.82
CA ASP A 190 -24.35 -8.39 6.24
C ASP A 190 -23.83 -6.98 5.84
N PRO A 191 -23.68 -6.69 4.54
CA PRO A 191 -23.19 -5.40 4.09
C PRO A 191 -24.19 -4.29 4.42
N GLN A 192 -23.76 -3.29 5.19
CA GLN A 192 -24.62 -2.19 5.60
C GLN A 192 -24.15 -0.85 5.03
N LEU A 193 -25.07 -0.13 4.38
CA LEU A 193 -24.84 1.24 3.95
C LEU A 193 -25.23 2.20 5.05
N ARG A 194 -24.26 2.96 5.55
CA ARG A 194 -24.47 4.00 6.55
C ARG A 194 -23.90 5.32 6.03
N ALA A 195 -24.70 6.37 6.06
CA ALA A 195 -24.17 7.71 5.90
C ALA A 195 -23.41 8.06 7.19
N CYS A 196 -22.08 8.09 7.11
CA CYS A 196 -21.22 8.47 8.22
C CYS A 196 -20.30 9.62 7.81
N MET A 197 -19.87 10.41 8.79
CA MET A 197 -18.74 11.31 8.56
C MET A 197 -17.51 10.47 8.22
N PRO A 198 -16.77 10.82 7.14
CA PRO A 198 -15.57 10.09 6.79
C PRO A 198 -14.54 10.14 7.93
N GLN A 199 -13.74 9.08 8.10
CA GLN A 199 -12.81 8.97 9.24
C GLN A 199 -11.73 10.07 9.29
N TRP A 200 -11.34 10.62 8.13
CA TRP A 200 -10.43 11.78 8.04
C TRP A 200 -11.10 13.11 8.40
N HIS A 201 -12.44 13.12 8.46
CA HIS A 201 -13.26 14.19 9.01
C HIS A 201 -13.72 13.81 10.43
N ARG A 202 -12.76 13.44 11.28
CA ARG A 202 -12.95 13.51 12.73
C ARG A 202 -12.65 14.95 13.13
N PRO A 203 -13.65 15.82 13.32
CA PRO A 203 -13.37 17.10 13.95
C PRO A 203 -12.69 16.82 15.29
N ALA A 204 -11.64 17.58 15.59
CA ALA A 204 -11.07 17.59 16.92
C ALA A 204 -12.21 17.77 17.93
N SER A 205 -12.06 17.10 19.07
CA SER A 205 -13.02 16.99 20.16
C SER A 205 -13.48 18.33 20.74
N GLU A 206 -14.26 19.10 19.98
CA GLU A 206 -14.96 20.28 20.46
C GLU A 206 -16.41 19.88 20.75
N ALA A 207 -16.91 20.32 21.90
CA ALA A 207 -18.22 19.92 22.43
C ALA A 207 -19.38 20.17 21.45
N GLU A 208 -19.23 21.15 20.56
CA GLU A 208 -20.23 21.50 19.53
C GLU A 208 -20.33 20.47 18.41
N CYS A 209 -19.23 19.78 18.07
CA CYS A 209 -19.23 18.68 17.10
C CYS A 209 -19.90 17.42 17.65
N ALA A 210 -19.75 17.16 18.95
CA ALA A 210 -20.43 16.04 19.62
C ALA A 210 -21.96 16.27 19.76
N ALA A 211 -22.40 17.53 19.76
CA ALA A 211 -23.80 17.91 19.86
C ALA A 211 -24.53 18.04 18.50
N GLY A 212 -23.82 17.83 17.38
CA GLY A 212 -24.40 17.89 16.03
C GLY A 212 -24.76 19.29 15.53
N ALA A 213 -24.21 20.34 16.15
CA ALA A 213 -24.50 21.75 15.82
C ALA A 213 -23.40 22.45 15.01
N CYS A 214 -22.37 21.72 14.55
CA CYS A 214 -21.23 22.31 13.85
C CYS A 214 -21.55 22.67 12.39
N ASP A 215 -21.19 23.89 11.98
CA ASP A 215 -21.19 24.38 10.58
C ASP A 215 -19.77 24.34 9.98
N CYS A 216 -19.02 23.27 10.29
CA CYS A 216 -17.66 23.11 9.78
C CYS A 216 -17.73 22.75 8.29
N GLN A 217 -17.48 23.75 7.43
CA GLN A 217 -17.36 23.56 5.98
C GLN A 217 -16.14 22.66 5.67
N PRO A 218 -16.27 21.67 4.77
CA PRO A 218 -15.14 20.88 4.32
C PRO A 218 -14.11 21.79 3.65
N ARG A 219 -12.85 21.70 4.07
CA ARG A 219 -11.73 22.32 3.34
C ARG A 219 -11.40 21.52 2.09
#